data_AF-A0A9E2YFR8-F1
#
_entry.id   AF-A0A9E2YFR8-F1
#
_cell.length_a   1.000
_cell.length_b   1.000
_cell.length_c   1.000
_cell.angle_alpha   90.00
_cell.angle_beta   90.00
_cell.angle_gamma   90.00
#
_symmetry.space_group_name_H-M   'P 1'
#
loop_
_entity.id
_entity.type
_entity.pdbx_description
1 polymer ?
#
loop_
_entity_poly.entity_id
_entity_poly.type
_entity_poly.pdbx_seq_one_letter_code
_entity_poly.pdbx_strand_id
1 'polypeptide(L)' 'MAGAGGVFVLQLNANAPRTDQGPLMDATNVIDDQTTIGS' A
#
# COMPACT_ATOMS: atom_id res chain seq x y z
N MET A 1 22.59 -2.41 1.09
CA MET A 1 22.09 -1.78 -0.15
C MET A 1 21.10 -2.73 -0.75
N ALA A 2 19.91 -2.27 -1.06
CA ALA A 2 18.92 -3.05 -1.75
C ALA A 2 18.86 -2.42 -3.16
N GLY A 3 19.16 -3.11 -4.27
CA GLY A 3 19.40 -4.54 -4.50
C GLY A 3 20.86 -5.05 -4.52
N ALA A 4 20.95 -6.30 -5.01
CA ALA A 4 22.03 -7.31 -4.96
C ALA A 4 22.33 -7.98 -3.60
N GLY A 5 21.53 -7.71 -2.56
CA GLY A 5 21.60 -8.44 -1.28
C GLY A 5 20.87 -7.81 -0.08
N GLY A 6 19.98 -6.85 -0.32
CA GLY A 6 19.27 -6.12 0.74
C GLY A 6 17.77 -6.37 0.72
N VAL A 7 17.15 -6.31 1.91
CA VAL A 7 15.69 -6.40 2.09
C VAL A 7 15.09 -5.00 2.04
N PHE A 8 14.04 -4.83 1.24
CA PHE A 8 13.18 -3.65 1.28
C PHE A 8 11.90 -3.96 2.03
N VAL A 9 11.46 -3.03 2.88
CA VAL A 9 10.17 -3.11 3.58
C VAL A 9 9.34 -1.92 3.13
N LEU A 10 8.21 -2.20 2.46
CA LEU A 10 7.22 -1.22 2.08
C LEU A 10 6.08 -1.23 3.11
N GLN A 11 5.76 -0.07 3.66
CA GLN A 11 4.61 0.11 4.54
C GLN A 11 3.69 1.18 3.96
N LEU A 12 2.45 0.79 3.70
CA LEU A 12 1.38 1.68 3.25
C LEU A 12 0.45 1.94 4.42
N ASN A 13 0.44 3.18 4.92
CA ASN A 13 -0.38 3.58 6.06
C ASN A 13 -1.62 4.33 5.56
N ALA A 14 -2.80 3.78 5.84
CA ALA A 14 -4.09 4.37 5.50
C ALA A 14 -4.73 5.00 6.74
N ASN A 15 -5.22 6.24 6.64
CA ASN A 15 -5.92 6.93 7.73
C ASN A 15 -7.02 7.83 7.16
N ALA A 16 -8.19 7.85 7.80
CA ALA A 16 -9.31 8.69 7.44
C ALA A 16 -10.22 8.98 8.65
N PRO A 17 -11.00 10.08 8.64
CA PRO A 17 -12.09 10.29 9.58
C PRO A 17 -13.07 9.10 9.61
N ARG A 18 -13.79 8.89 10.72
CA ARG A 18 -14.72 7.75 10.84
C ARG A 18 -15.79 7.71 9.75
N THR A 19 -16.22 8.87 9.27
CA THR A 19 -17.20 9.01 8.18
C THR A 19 -16.68 8.50 6.84
N ASP A 20 -15.36 8.48 6.67
CA ASP A 20 -14.70 8.28 5.38
C ASP A 20 -13.96 6.92 5.33
N GLN A 21 -14.25 6.03 6.29
CA GLN A 21 -13.66 4.68 6.29
C GLN A 21 -14.12 3.82 5.12
N GLY A 22 -15.36 3.99 4.65
CA GLY A 22 -15.84 3.31 3.43
C GLY A 22 -15.00 3.66 2.20
N PRO A 23 -14.86 4.96 1.86
CA PRO A 23 -13.94 5.41 0.81
C PRO A 23 -12.49 4.97 0.99
N LEU A 24 -12.00 4.90 2.23
CA LEU A 24 -10.65 4.40 2.52
C LEU A 24 -10.52 2.92 2.16
N MET A 25 -11.52 2.09 2.48
CA MET A 25 -11.54 0.68 2.10
C MET A 25 -11.56 0.53 0.58
N ASP A 26 -12.38 1.31 -0.14
CA ASP A 26 -12.44 1.28 -1.60
C ASP A 26 -11.09 1.63 -2.25
N ALA A 27 -10.42 2.67 -1.76
CA ALA A 27 -9.09 3.05 -2.23
C ALA A 27 -8.04 1.97 -1.91
N THR A 28 -8.15 1.33 -0.75
CA THR A 28 -7.22 0.26 -0.35
C THR A 28 -7.40 -0.98 -1.22
N ASN A 29 -8.64 -1.28 -1.65
CA ASN A 29 -8.91 -2.37 -2.59
C ASN A 29 -8.23 -2.14 -3.95
N VAL A 30 -8.24 -0.91 -4.47
CA VAL A 30 -7.54 -0.58 -5.74
C VAL A 30 -6.02 -0.75 -5.60
N ILE A 31 -5.48 -0.35 -4.45
CA ILE A 31 -4.05 -0.54 -4.17
C ILE A 31 -3.71 -2.04 -4.15
N ASP A 32 -4.52 -2.89 -3.52
CA ASP A 32 -4.30 -4.34 -3.51
C ASP A 32 -4.38 -4.95 -4.92
N ASP A 33 -5.40 -4.58 -5.69
CA ASP A 33 -5.65 -5.15 -7.01
C ASP A 33 -4.61 -4.76 -8.08
N GLN A 34 -4.04 -3.56 -7.98
CA GLN A 34 -3.25 -2.97 -9.06
C GLN A 34 -1.78 -2.81 -8.75
N THR A 35 -1.35 -2.98 -7.49
CA THR A 35 0.07 -2.77 -7.15
C THR A 35 0.94 -3.89 -7.70
N THR A 36 1.83 -3.53 -8.62
CA THR A 36 2.90 -4.41 -9.10
C THR A 36 4.25 -3.85 -8.65
N ILE A 37 5.04 -4.66 -7.93
CA ILE A 37 6.41 -4.32 -7.54
C ILE A 37 7.37 -5.11 -8.43
N GLY A 38 7.96 -4.41 -9.41
CA GLY A 38 8.91 -4.98 -10.35
C GLY A 38 10.36 -4.90 -9.86
N SER A 39 11.22 -5.69 -10.53
CA SER A 39 12.67 -5.74 -10.37
C SER A 39 13.40 -4.59 -11.04
#